data_AF-S0J3R6-F1
#
_entry.id   AF-S0J3R6-F1
#
_cell.length_a   1.000
_cell.length_b   1.000
_cell.length_c   1.000
_cell.angle_alpha   90.00
_cell.angle_beta   90.00
_cell.angle_gamma   90.00
#
_symmetry.space_group_name_H-M   'P 1'
#
loop_
_entity.id
_entity.type
_entity.pdbx_description
1 polymer ?
#
loop_
_entity_poly.entity_id
_entity_poly.type
_entity_poly.pdbx_seq_one_letter_code
_entity_poly.pdbx_strand_id
1 'polypeptide(L)'
;MTQIINYSLPFGDRISMRKNLIQVFLCETPGTGIGDNASRYQYNVEQFGNYGIFLKRPTQLNKGFDFTVNIGGLFFKRNRRYSNPSHQDIIDALTDCKINFPLIYPFIAQKLQQIYDCHPISLTPSGATFCDYAGNEHPVEIILLAVKWLFMEQDCAYWNYSGRAMFYDVLQKNALIYY
;
A
#
# COMPACT_ATOMS: atom_id res chain seq x y z
N MET A 1 14.34 9.78 17.06
CA MET A 1 12.89 10.10 17.19
C MET A 1 12.25 10.07 15.81
N THR A 2 11.04 9.53 15.65
CA THR A 2 10.36 9.47 14.35
C THR A 2 9.49 10.71 14.16
N GLN A 3 9.67 11.44 13.05
CA GLN A 3 8.82 12.55 12.65
C GLN A 3 7.57 12.02 11.96
N ILE A 4 6.39 12.55 12.31
CA ILE A 4 5.10 12.12 11.76
C ILE A 4 4.54 13.25 10.91
N ILE A 5 4.19 12.95 9.66
CA ILE A 5 3.69 13.89 8.67
C ILE A 5 2.38 13.33 8.10
N ASN A 6 1.35 14.17 7.97
CA ASN A 6 0.16 13.81 7.20
C ASN A 6 0.37 14.27 5.76
N TYR A 7 0.24 13.36 4.80
CA TYR A 7 0.49 13.64 3.39
C TYR A 7 -0.67 13.16 2.53
N SER A 8 -1.23 14.05 1.71
CA SER A 8 -2.21 13.70 0.69
C SER A 8 -1.53 13.71 -0.66
N LEU A 9 -1.58 12.59 -1.39
CA LEU A 9 -0.98 12.48 -2.72
C LEU A 9 -1.85 13.21 -3.75
N PRO A 10 -1.33 14.26 -4.41
CA PRO A 10 -2.07 14.92 -5.48
C PRO A 10 -2.37 13.94 -6.61
N PHE A 11 -3.59 14.01 -7.14
CA PHE A 11 -4.00 13.20 -8.27
C PHE A 11 -3.25 13.59 -9.55
N GLY A 12 -2.94 12.60 -10.38
CA GLY A 12 -2.28 12.82 -11.66
C GLY A 12 -1.88 11.50 -12.31
N ASP A 13 -1.05 11.59 -13.34
CA ASP A 13 -0.42 10.41 -13.92
C ASP A 13 0.70 9.86 -13.01
N ARG A 14 1.20 8.68 -13.40
CA ARG A 14 2.31 8.00 -12.73
C ARG A 14 3.53 8.90 -12.48
N ILE A 15 3.89 9.74 -13.46
CA ILE A 15 5.08 10.60 -13.39
C ILE A 15 4.87 11.71 -12.36
N SER A 16 3.70 12.36 -12.41
CA SER A 16 3.33 13.49 -11.57
C SER A 16 3.12 13.04 -10.13
N MET A 17 2.42 11.94 -9.89
CA MET A 17 2.22 11.37 -8.56
C MET A 17 3.57 11.00 -7.92
N ARG A 18 4.45 10.33 -8.68
CA ARG A 18 5.80 10.01 -8.23
C ARG A 18 6.56 11.29 -7.86
N LYS A 19 6.62 12.27 -8.77
CA LYS A 19 7.34 13.54 -8.56
C LYS A 19 6.88 14.23 -7.27
N ASN A 20 5.58 14.32 -7.01
CA ASN A 20 5.04 14.92 -5.79
C ASN A 20 5.51 14.18 -4.53
N LEU A 21 5.40 12.85 -4.52
CA LEU A 21 5.88 12.04 -3.39
C LEU A 21 7.38 12.22 -3.18
N ILE A 22 8.15 12.28 -4.28
CA ILE A 22 9.60 12.45 -4.21
C ILE A 22 9.96 13.79 -3.58
N GLN A 23 9.30 14.86 -3.99
CA GLN A 23 9.56 16.21 -3.50
C GLN A 23 9.33 16.32 -1.99
N VAL A 24 8.37 15.59 -1.44
CA VAL A 24 8.16 15.54 0.01
C VAL A 24 9.35 14.88 0.71
N PHE A 25 9.88 13.77 0.19
CA PHE A 25 11.03 13.11 0.79
C PHE A 25 12.31 13.95 0.71
N LEU A 26 12.44 14.84 -0.30
CA LEU A 26 13.57 15.78 -0.38
C LEU A 26 13.58 16.82 0.74
N CYS A 27 12.46 17.03 1.43
CA CYS A 27 12.37 17.92 2.59
C CYS A 27 12.80 17.24 3.91
N GLU A 28 13.13 15.94 3.89
CA GLU A 28 13.62 15.22 5.07
C GLU A 28 14.98 15.76 5.53
N THR A 29 15.11 16.06 6.82
CA THR A 29 16.42 16.35 7.43
C THR A 29 17.29 15.09 7.47
N PRO A 30 18.57 15.17 7.07
CA PRO A 30 19.46 14.02 7.06
C PRO A 30 19.77 13.55 8.48
N GLY A 31 19.98 12.23 8.63
CA GLY A 31 20.54 11.67 9.86
C GLY A 31 22.06 11.83 9.93
N THR A 32 22.64 11.58 11.09
CA THR A 32 24.10 11.61 11.33
C THR A 32 24.71 10.21 11.43
N GLY A 33 23.91 9.14 11.30
CA GLY A 33 24.39 7.76 11.34
C GLY A 33 23.26 6.73 11.31
N ILE A 34 23.51 5.55 11.88
CA ILE A 34 22.55 4.44 11.99
C ILE A 34 21.83 4.44 13.36
N GLY A 35 20.83 3.58 13.54
CA GLY A 35 20.15 3.40 14.82
C GLY A 35 19.37 4.65 15.23
N ASP A 36 19.74 5.23 16.37
CA ASP A 36 19.16 6.47 16.91
C ASP A 36 19.68 7.74 16.20
N ASN A 37 20.83 7.64 15.53
CA ASN A 37 21.41 8.72 14.72
C ASN A 37 20.79 8.80 13.32
N ALA A 38 19.86 7.90 12.98
CA ALA A 38 19.11 7.94 11.74
C ALA A 38 17.86 8.84 11.90
N SER A 39 17.66 9.77 10.97
CA SER A 39 16.39 10.47 10.83
C SER A 39 15.31 9.49 10.34
N ARG A 40 14.16 9.49 11.00
CA ARG A 40 13.05 8.56 10.70
C ARG A 40 11.78 9.34 10.46
N TYR A 41 11.03 8.91 9.45
CA TYR A 41 9.79 9.55 9.04
C TYR A 41 8.67 8.53 8.92
N GLN A 42 7.48 8.95 9.35
CA GLN A 42 6.22 8.30 9.07
C GLN A 42 5.32 9.27 8.33
N TYR A 43 4.80 8.85 7.17
CA TYR A 43 3.82 9.63 6.42
C TYR A 43 2.47 8.92 6.54
N ASN A 44 1.49 9.52 7.23
CA ASN A 44 0.12 9.02 7.22
C ASN A 44 -0.53 9.50 5.93
N VAL A 45 -0.99 8.55 5.11
CA VAL A 45 -1.35 8.84 3.72
C VAL A 45 -2.79 8.55 3.36
N GLU A 46 -3.42 7.58 4.03
CA GLU A 46 -4.82 7.24 3.79
C GLU A 46 -5.45 6.71 5.08
N GLN A 47 -6.78 6.75 5.15
CA GLN A 47 -7.55 6.17 6.24
C GLN A 47 -8.82 5.52 5.70
N PHE A 48 -9.21 4.40 6.29
CA PHE A 48 -10.51 3.80 6.08
C PHE A 48 -11.07 3.25 7.40
N GLY A 49 -12.14 3.86 7.91
CA GLY A 49 -12.67 3.57 9.24
C GLY A 49 -11.60 3.74 10.32
N ASN A 50 -11.33 2.66 11.05
CA ASN A 50 -10.33 2.62 12.13
C ASN A 50 -8.92 2.25 11.66
N TYR A 51 -8.71 2.03 10.36
CA TYR A 51 -7.43 1.63 9.78
C TYR A 51 -6.77 2.81 9.07
N GLY A 52 -5.44 2.88 9.10
CA GLY A 52 -4.66 3.91 8.41
C GLY A 52 -3.55 3.29 7.57
N ILE A 53 -3.31 3.84 6.38
CA ILE A 53 -2.09 3.55 5.63
C ILE A 53 -1.03 4.58 5.99
N PHE A 54 0.16 4.11 6.31
CA PHE A 54 1.31 4.97 6.53
C PHE A 54 2.58 4.41 5.89
N LEU A 55 3.44 5.32 5.46
CA LEU A 55 4.76 5.00 4.90
C LEU A 55 5.82 5.15 5.97
N LYS A 56 6.81 4.27 6.01
CA LYS A 56 7.97 4.40 6.91
C LYS A 56 9.27 4.54 6.12
N ARG A 57 10.11 5.49 6.54
CA ARG A 57 11.41 5.79 5.97
C ARG A 57 12.49 6.04 7.04
N PRO A 58 13.77 5.79 6.73
CA PRO A 58 14.27 5.00 5.59
C PRO A 58 14.01 3.49 5.78
N THR A 59 14.10 2.69 4.71
CA THR A 59 14.05 1.22 4.80
C THR A 59 15.38 0.63 5.27
N GLN A 60 15.39 -0.62 5.75
CA GLN A 60 16.59 -1.26 6.32
C GLN A 60 17.55 -1.81 5.26
N LEU A 61 17.03 -2.31 4.13
CA LEU A 61 17.80 -3.04 3.13
C LEU A 61 18.27 -2.17 1.96
N ASN A 62 17.51 -1.14 1.61
CA ASN A 62 17.83 -0.27 0.49
C ASN A 62 18.52 1.00 1.02
N LYS A 63 19.81 1.18 0.69
CA LYS A 63 20.59 2.40 0.97
C LYS A 63 20.08 3.57 0.10
N GLY A 64 18.79 3.92 0.14
CA GLY A 64 18.21 4.86 -0.82
C GLY A 64 16.73 5.22 -0.63
N PHE A 65 16.16 5.75 -1.72
CA PHE A 65 14.88 6.47 -1.87
C PHE A 65 13.61 5.65 -1.58
N ASP A 66 13.70 4.52 -0.91
CA ASP A 66 12.61 3.55 -0.74
C ASP A 66 11.83 3.74 0.58
N PHE A 67 10.61 3.21 0.66
CA PHE A 67 9.73 3.25 1.84
C PHE A 67 8.93 1.97 2.01
N THR A 68 8.55 1.63 3.24
CA THR A 68 7.58 0.53 3.45
C THR A 68 6.16 1.06 3.54
N VAL A 69 5.22 0.36 2.90
CA VAL A 69 3.77 0.58 3.06
C VAL A 69 3.30 -0.21 4.27
N ASN A 70 2.56 0.42 5.18
CA ASN A 70 2.11 -0.20 6.41
C ASN A 70 0.63 0.10 6.67
N ILE A 71 -0.04 -0.83 7.34
CA ILE A 71 -1.44 -0.72 7.77
C ILE A 71 -1.50 -0.65 9.29
N GLY A 72 -2.00 0.45 9.83
CA GLY A 72 -2.29 0.61 11.25
C GLY A 72 -3.60 -0.08 11.61
N GLY A 73 -3.62 -0.78 12.74
CA GLY A 73 -4.79 -1.52 13.21
C GLY A 73 -4.93 -2.94 12.65
N LEU A 74 -3.97 -3.41 11.84
CA LEU A 74 -3.98 -4.73 11.22
C LEU A 74 -2.61 -5.42 11.34
N PHE A 75 -2.61 -6.73 11.58
CA PHE A 75 -1.41 -7.56 11.54
C PHE A 75 -1.66 -8.79 10.68
N PHE A 76 -0.79 -9.04 9.70
CA PHE A 76 -0.96 -10.14 8.75
C PHE A 76 -0.48 -11.50 9.28
N LYS A 77 0.36 -11.53 10.32
CA LYS A 77 0.88 -12.77 10.91
C LYS A 77 0.79 -12.79 12.42
N ARG A 78 0.51 -13.98 12.95
CA ARG A 78 0.40 -14.26 14.39
C ARG A 78 1.69 -13.99 15.18
N ASN A 79 2.82 -14.53 14.70
CA ASN A 79 4.06 -14.59 15.48
C ASN A 79 5.03 -13.43 15.21
N ARG A 80 4.99 -12.87 14.00
CA ARG A 80 5.77 -11.68 13.61
C ARG A 80 4.81 -10.58 13.23
N ARG A 81 4.33 -9.84 14.24
CA ARG A 81 3.41 -8.72 14.04
C ARG A 81 4.10 -7.60 13.29
N TYR A 82 3.99 -7.64 11.97
CA TYR A 82 4.38 -6.55 11.09
C TYR A 82 3.14 -5.88 10.52
N SER A 83 3.22 -4.57 10.37
CA SER A 83 2.18 -3.76 9.76
C SER A 83 2.32 -3.66 8.24
N ASN A 84 3.47 -4.03 7.67
CA ASN A 84 3.71 -3.96 6.23
C ASN A 84 3.31 -5.26 5.51
N PRO A 85 2.23 -5.27 4.69
CA PRO A 85 1.87 -6.47 3.96
C PRO A 85 3.00 -6.89 3.00
N SER A 86 3.22 -8.20 2.88
CA SER A 86 3.90 -8.76 1.72
C SER A 86 2.93 -8.85 0.53
N HIS A 87 3.45 -9.05 -0.69
CA HIS A 87 2.59 -9.31 -1.84
C HIS A 87 1.69 -10.54 -1.65
N GLN A 88 2.17 -11.58 -0.94
CA GLN A 88 1.34 -12.75 -0.63
C GLN A 88 0.20 -12.39 0.32
N ASP A 89 0.46 -11.56 1.34
CA ASP A 89 -0.60 -11.13 2.27
C ASP A 89 -1.72 -10.37 1.54
N ILE A 90 -1.37 -9.58 0.52
CA ILE A 90 -2.35 -8.91 -0.35
C ILE A 90 -3.15 -9.92 -1.19
N ILE A 91 -2.47 -10.89 -1.81
CA ILE A 91 -3.09 -11.93 -2.64
C ILE A 91 -4.07 -12.75 -1.81
N ASP A 92 -3.66 -13.17 -0.60
CA ASP A 92 -4.47 -13.97 0.30
C ASP A 92 -5.73 -13.20 0.73
N ALA A 93 -5.60 -11.93 1.14
CA ALA A 93 -6.72 -11.09 1.53
C ALA A 93 -7.73 -10.87 0.38
N LEU A 94 -7.22 -10.60 -0.83
CA LEU A 94 -8.08 -10.44 -2.01
C LEU A 94 -8.74 -11.75 -2.43
N THR A 95 -8.04 -12.89 -2.27
CA THR A 95 -8.57 -14.21 -2.59
C THR A 95 -9.69 -14.60 -1.61
N ASP A 96 -9.47 -14.38 -0.31
CA ASP A 96 -10.49 -14.60 0.72
C ASP A 96 -11.73 -13.74 0.45
N CYS A 97 -11.55 -12.45 0.17
CA CYS A 97 -12.66 -11.57 -0.22
C CYS A 97 -13.40 -12.08 -1.47
N LYS A 98 -12.67 -12.53 -2.50
CA LYS A 98 -13.26 -13.07 -3.73
C LYS A 98 -14.12 -14.31 -3.47
N ILE A 99 -13.65 -15.22 -2.63
CA ILE A 99 -14.34 -16.47 -2.30
C ILE A 99 -15.63 -16.17 -1.51
N ASN A 100 -15.55 -15.29 -0.52
CA ASN A 100 -16.67 -15.00 0.39
C ASN A 100 -17.68 -14.00 -0.19
N PHE A 101 -17.24 -13.12 -1.11
CA PHE A 101 -18.07 -12.06 -1.69
C PHE A 101 -18.05 -12.06 -3.23
N PRO A 102 -18.37 -13.18 -3.91
CA PRO A 102 -18.22 -13.31 -5.36
C PRO A 102 -19.08 -12.34 -6.17
N LEU A 103 -20.20 -11.85 -5.63
CA LEU A 103 -21.06 -10.86 -6.28
C LEU A 103 -20.52 -9.41 -6.16
N ILE A 104 -19.74 -9.13 -5.12
CA ILE A 104 -19.15 -7.79 -4.87
C ILE A 104 -17.76 -7.70 -5.50
N TYR A 105 -17.03 -8.82 -5.55
CA TYR A 105 -15.65 -8.85 -5.99
C TYR A 105 -15.38 -8.26 -7.39
N PRO A 106 -16.26 -8.39 -8.41
CA PRO A 106 -16.06 -7.71 -9.70
C PRO A 106 -15.86 -6.19 -9.57
N PHE A 107 -16.53 -5.54 -8.60
CA PHE A 107 -16.32 -4.12 -8.32
C PHE A 107 -14.98 -3.86 -7.63
N ILE A 108 -14.51 -4.78 -6.78
CA ILE A 108 -13.18 -4.71 -6.14
C ILE A 108 -12.08 -4.85 -7.20
N ALA A 109 -12.22 -5.80 -8.12
CA ALA A 109 -11.31 -6.00 -9.25
C ALA A 109 -11.26 -4.76 -10.16
N GLN A 110 -12.40 -4.13 -10.44
CA GLN A 110 -12.46 -2.87 -11.18
C GLN A 110 -11.71 -1.73 -10.45
N LYS A 111 -11.82 -1.65 -9.12
CA LYS A 111 -11.07 -0.65 -8.33
C LYS A 111 -9.57 -0.89 -8.38
N LEU A 112 -9.12 -2.15 -8.35
CA LEU A 112 -7.70 -2.50 -8.53
C LEU A 112 -7.18 -2.07 -9.91
N GLN A 113 -7.96 -2.30 -10.97
CA GLN A 113 -7.65 -1.79 -12.32
C GLN A 113 -7.53 -0.27 -12.33
N GLN A 114 -8.52 0.43 -11.78
CA GLN A 114 -8.51 1.89 -11.68
C GLN A 114 -7.28 2.42 -10.94
N ILE A 115 -6.91 1.79 -9.83
CA ILE A 115 -5.67 2.10 -9.10
C ILE A 115 -4.45 1.89 -10.01
N TYR A 116 -4.37 0.76 -10.71
CA TYR A 116 -3.28 0.45 -11.63
C TYR A 116 -3.18 1.42 -12.81
N ASP A 117 -4.28 2.05 -13.21
CA ASP A 117 -4.29 3.04 -14.29
C ASP A 117 -4.14 4.49 -13.78
N CYS A 118 -3.89 4.68 -12.48
CA CYS A 118 -3.89 6.01 -11.85
C CYS A 118 -5.22 6.76 -12.06
N HIS A 119 -6.36 6.07 -12.10
CA HIS A 119 -7.68 6.72 -12.06
C HIS A 119 -8.06 7.09 -10.63
N PRO A 120 -8.82 8.18 -10.42
CA PRO A 120 -9.31 8.53 -9.09
C PRO A 120 -10.27 7.44 -8.60
N ILE A 121 -10.08 6.99 -7.37
CA ILE A 121 -11.02 6.06 -6.73
C ILE A 121 -11.70 6.75 -5.55
N SER A 122 -13.02 6.67 -5.52
CA SER A 122 -13.80 6.87 -4.30
C SER A 122 -14.02 5.51 -3.63
N LEU A 123 -13.73 5.45 -2.34
CA LEU A 123 -13.95 4.28 -1.49
C LEU A 123 -15.08 4.58 -0.51
N THR A 124 -16.19 3.90 -0.70
CA THR A 124 -17.26 3.74 0.29
C THR A 124 -17.28 2.29 0.74
N PRO A 125 -17.75 1.97 1.96
CA PRO A 125 -17.86 0.59 2.41
C PRO A 125 -18.66 -0.25 1.41
N SER A 126 -18.00 -1.25 0.81
CA SER A 126 -18.63 -2.20 -0.10
C SER A 126 -19.42 -3.29 0.64
N GLY A 127 -19.11 -3.48 1.92
CA GLY A 127 -19.59 -4.60 2.72
C GLY A 127 -18.77 -5.89 2.54
N ALA A 128 -17.78 -5.90 1.64
CA ALA A 128 -16.88 -7.03 1.48
C ALA A 128 -15.70 -6.96 2.46
N THR A 129 -15.36 -8.11 3.02
CA THR A 129 -14.31 -8.26 4.04
C THR A 129 -13.30 -9.34 3.66
N PHE A 130 -12.21 -9.40 4.42
CA PHE A 130 -11.28 -10.53 4.48
C PHE A 130 -10.95 -10.85 5.95
N CYS A 131 -10.58 -12.09 6.24
CA CYS A 131 -10.18 -12.51 7.58
C CYS A 131 -8.68 -12.30 7.85
N ASP A 132 -8.33 -11.84 9.06
CA ASP A 132 -6.94 -11.94 9.57
C ASP A 132 -6.60 -13.35 10.06
N TYR A 133 -5.37 -13.53 10.57
CA TYR A 133 -4.89 -14.81 11.11
C TYR A 133 -5.70 -15.31 12.33
N ALA A 134 -6.47 -14.44 12.98
CA ALA A 134 -7.30 -14.73 14.14
C ALA A 134 -8.78 -14.91 13.76
N GLY A 135 -9.13 -14.80 12.47
CA GLY A 135 -10.50 -14.90 11.97
C GLY A 135 -11.33 -13.63 12.17
N ASN A 136 -10.70 -12.49 12.49
CA ASN A 136 -11.42 -11.22 12.54
C ASN A 136 -11.61 -10.68 11.13
N GLU A 137 -12.80 -10.16 10.84
CA GLU A 137 -13.10 -9.56 9.55
C GLU A 137 -12.59 -8.12 9.48
N HIS A 138 -12.04 -7.79 8.32
CA HIS A 138 -11.53 -6.47 7.99
C HIS A 138 -12.07 -6.00 6.64
N PRO A 139 -12.41 -4.71 6.49
CA PRO A 139 -12.92 -4.17 5.23
C PRO A 139 -11.87 -4.28 4.13
N VAL A 140 -12.24 -4.79 2.95
CA VAL A 140 -11.31 -4.95 1.83
C VAL A 140 -10.75 -3.62 1.30
N GLU A 141 -11.42 -2.50 1.58
CA GLU A 141 -10.99 -1.16 1.17
C GLU A 141 -9.61 -0.80 1.70
N ILE A 142 -9.22 -1.29 2.88
CA ILE A 142 -7.87 -1.04 3.39
C ILE A 142 -6.79 -1.74 2.54
N ILE A 143 -7.12 -2.88 1.93
CA ILE A 143 -6.25 -3.61 1.00
C ILE A 143 -6.16 -2.86 -0.34
N LEU A 144 -7.26 -2.29 -0.83
CA LEU A 144 -7.24 -1.41 -2.01
C LEU A 144 -6.30 -0.21 -1.81
N LEU A 145 -6.37 0.44 -0.64
CA LEU A 145 -5.47 1.53 -0.29
C LEU A 145 -4.01 1.06 -0.16
N ALA A 146 -3.77 -0.12 0.44
CA ALA A 146 -2.42 -0.69 0.51
C ALA A 146 -1.84 -0.97 -0.89
N VAL A 147 -2.63 -1.53 -1.81
CA VAL A 147 -2.23 -1.78 -3.21
C VAL A 147 -1.87 -0.48 -3.93
N LYS A 148 -2.66 0.59 -3.76
CA LYS A 148 -2.34 1.93 -4.30
C LYS A 148 -0.93 2.37 -3.90
N TRP A 149 -0.60 2.21 -2.62
CA TRP A 149 0.71 2.63 -2.11
C TRP A 149 1.84 1.66 -2.45
N LEU A 150 1.56 0.37 -2.62
CA LEU A 150 2.54 -0.59 -3.15
C LEU A 150 2.90 -0.26 -4.59
N PHE A 151 1.93 0.13 -5.45
CA PHE A 151 2.27 0.62 -6.78
C PHE A 151 3.09 1.91 -6.74
N MET A 152 2.79 2.84 -5.83
CA MET A 152 3.61 4.05 -5.65
C MET A 152 5.04 3.75 -5.19
N GLU A 153 5.23 2.72 -4.36
CA GLU A 153 6.55 2.24 -3.96
C GLU A 153 7.32 1.70 -5.17
N GLN A 154 6.69 0.83 -5.97
CA GLN A 154 7.26 0.32 -7.22
C GLN A 154 7.61 1.46 -8.21
N ASP A 155 6.80 2.51 -8.23
CA ASP A 155 7.02 3.70 -9.05
C ASP A 155 8.13 4.60 -8.54
N CYS A 156 8.56 4.46 -7.29
CA CYS A 156 9.71 5.18 -6.75
C CYS A 156 11.00 4.33 -6.82
N ALA A 157 10.91 3.05 -6.48
CA ALA A 157 12.07 2.17 -6.41
C ALA A 157 12.49 1.62 -7.78
N TYR A 158 11.53 1.36 -8.68
CA TYR A 158 11.75 0.61 -9.92
C TYR A 158 11.21 1.33 -11.15
N TRP A 159 11.22 2.66 -11.17
CA TRP A 159 10.52 3.44 -12.20
C TRP A 159 11.02 3.24 -13.63
N ASN A 160 12.30 2.89 -13.80
CA ASN A 160 12.91 2.58 -15.09
C ASN A 160 12.67 1.12 -15.52
N TYR A 161 12.07 0.32 -14.64
CA TYR A 161 11.79 -1.09 -14.84
C TYR A 161 10.29 -1.37 -14.81
N SER A 162 9.93 -2.65 -14.74
CA SER A 162 8.56 -3.15 -14.80
C SER A 162 7.92 -3.39 -13.43
N GLY A 163 8.45 -2.87 -12.30
CA GLY A 163 7.99 -3.21 -10.95
C GLY A 163 6.46 -3.13 -10.75
N ARG A 164 5.84 -2.02 -11.19
CA ARG A 164 4.38 -1.83 -11.17
C ARG A 164 3.64 -2.89 -11.98
N ALA A 165 4.09 -3.13 -13.22
CA ALA A 165 3.51 -4.12 -14.12
C ALA A 165 3.68 -5.55 -13.57
N MET A 166 4.84 -5.87 -12.97
CA MET A 166 5.08 -7.17 -12.36
C MET A 166 4.13 -7.47 -11.20
N PHE A 167 3.88 -6.50 -10.31
CA PHE A 167 2.92 -6.70 -9.24
C PHE A 167 1.49 -6.86 -9.79
N TYR A 168 1.13 -6.05 -10.79
CA TYR A 168 -0.16 -6.17 -11.47
C TYR A 168 -0.34 -7.52 -12.16
N ASP A 169 0.67 -8.02 -12.88
CA ASP A 169 0.66 -9.35 -13.52
C ASP A 169 0.47 -10.48 -12.51
N VAL A 170 1.02 -10.34 -11.29
CA VAL A 170 0.79 -11.30 -10.21
C VAL A 170 -0.67 -11.30 -9.78
N LEU A 171 -1.33 -10.14 -9.68
CA LEU A 171 -2.76 -10.06 -9.39
C LEU A 171 -3.59 -10.71 -10.51
N GLN A 172 -3.23 -10.49 -11.77
CA GLN A 172 -3.90 -11.13 -12.91
C GLN A 172 -3.72 -12.66 -12.93
N LYS A 173 -2.51 -13.16 -12.66
CA LYS A 173 -2.23 -14.61 -12.60
C LYS A 173 -3.03 -15.32 -11.50
N ASN A 174 -3.37 -14.61 -10.42
CA ASN A 174 -4.25 -15.11 -9.36
C ASN A 174 -5.75 -14.85 -9.64
N ALA A 175 -6.10 -14.37 -10.84
CA ALA A 175 -7.45 -14.01 -11.25
C ALA A 175 -8.13 -12.98 -10.33
N LEU A 176 -7.34 -12.07 -9.74
CA LEU A 176 -7.83 -11.00 -8.86
C LEU A 176 -8.22 -9.74 -9.64
N ILE A 177 -7.75 -9.63 -10.89
CA ILE A 177 -8.10 -8.58 -11.85
C ILE A 177 -8.43 -9.26 -13.19
N TYR A 178 -9.39 -8.71 -13.92
CA TYR A 178 -9.88 -9.22 -15.20
C TYR A 178 -9.66 -8.19 -16.31
N TYR A 179 -9.57 -8.67 -17.55
CA TYR A 179 -9.53 -7.83 -18.76
C TYR A 179 -10.90 -7.29 -19.13
#